data_AF-A0A075MTV6-F1
#
_entry.id   AF-A0A075MTV6-F1
#
_cell.length_a   1.000
_cell.length_b   1.000
_cell.length_c   1.000
_cell.angle_alpha   90.00
_cell.angle_beta   90.00
_cell.angle_gamma   90.00
#
_symmetry.space_group_name_H-M   'P 1'
#
loop_
_entity.id
_entity.type
_entity.pdbx_description
1 polymer ?
#
loop_
_entity_poly.entity_id
_entity_poly.type
_entity_poly.pdbx_seq_one_letter_code
_entity_poly.pdbx_strand_id
1 'polypeptide(L)'
;MLAHELYLRNRSFKGEFVKSPKPVKKVIMRGMSPTLDKKTLQEYGEPLEEYKSFQVLFSMPSNTAPRLGLRFRTTSPNSPRPYVELYGQFQHIKAGPIISLEMGKGAASFIAELNLKTKKERIVAKNSIFLNIDKERYFISGKNLYDEYVRSRVITKDSKFSSTLFKRICQVFFKHVRSRWQEDRIQNKVVNFSLLVLPKDGEVEYRSTDEESDAGQSFTDSFGNKTKSFAKETTITAKFLSYDDPAFAINCSDGERFYRNLSIGTESHRLVNINTIDVFRIAGLQWMFTNTAKPSYHFNNTKNGIYYQLWRNYKDLDKESHRQEGRSNLKVLCYLTSQAKMEVMLDENLTMEDMKEIFARIEDGSHIPFHALEVLIETRGKTTIWTHYLSAVRSLLAKKKIDKHYLLSRFVLQLRENMFNWLDKKVREEPMQFFSKSDFCIKVLCKDVQRNEGKGYLMDDNEEYAHKVGVIAAEYIKFKENVEESSNSLRDILAYSRYDREKLRFVMQRIGLGLSLSKAPEDKIKKMESFIRSNQPSAEISDDSAYNDYSYFFYKGYFSKDVGMKKEAQT
;
A
#
# COMPACT_ATOMS: atom_id res chain seq x y z
N MET A 1 1.15 15.06 -12.73
CA MET A 1 1.02 16.49 -12.38
C MET A 1 1.79 16.86 -11.12
N LEU A 2 1.54 16.20 -9.99
CA LEU A 2 2.14 16.51 -8.69
C LEU A 2 3.67 16.49 -8.70
N ALA A 3 4.32 15.55 -9.39
CA ALA A 3 5.77 15.40 -9.41
C ALA A 3 6.52 16.59 -10.07
N HIS A 4 5.96 17.23 -11.09
CA HIS A 4 6.57 18.38 -11.78
C HIS A 4 6.43 19.67 -10.97
N GLU A 5 5.27 19.89 -10.35
CA GLU A 5 5.08 20.99 -9.38
C GLU A 5 5.90 20.79 -8.11
N LEU A 6 6.10 19.55 -7.66
CA LEU A 6 7.03 19.21 -6.58
C LEU A 6 8.48 19.38 -7.01
N TYR A 7 8.85 19.11 -8.27
CA TYR A 7 10.18 19.43 -8.80
C TYR A 7 10.41 20.95 -8.81
N LEU A 8 9.46 21.74 -9.33
CA LEU A 8 9.54 23.20 -9.32
C LEU A 8 9.53 23.77 -7.89
N ARG A 9 8.69 23.24 -6.99
CA ARG A 9 8.69 23.62 -5.57
C ARG A 9 9.98 23.25 -4.87
N ASN A 10 10.54 22.05 -5.10
CA ASN A 10 11.83 21.64 -4.52
C ASN A 10 13.01 22.39 -5.12
N ARG A 11 12.92 22.77 -6.41
CA ARG A 11 13.86 23.69 -7.06
C ARG A 11 13.82 25.07 -6.39
N SER A 12 12.64 25.54 -5.98
CA SER A 12 12.47 26.79 -5.21
C SER A 12 12.62 26.63 -3.68
N PHE A 13 12.69 25.41 -3.15
CA PHE A 13 12.77 25.13 -1.71
C PHE A 13 14.19 25.34 -1.22
N LYS A 14 14.38 26.38 -0.40
CA LYS A 14 15.67 26.74 0.20
C LYS A 14 15.93 26.08 1.57
N GLY A 15 14.98 25.28 2.09
CA GLY A 15 15.09 24.63 3.39
C GLY A 15 15.96 23.37 3.36
N GLU A 16 16.52 23.01 4.53
CA GLU A 16 17.39 21.86 4.69
C GLU A 16 16.59 20.60 5.02
N PHE A 17 16.92 19.47 4.37
CA PHE A 17 16.34 18.17 4.66
C PHE A 17 17.09 17.52 5.81
N VAL A 18 16.37 17.18 6.88
CA VAL A 18 16.93 16.56 8.07
C VAL A 18 16.10 15.34 8.45
N LYS A 19 16.68 14.15 8.24
CA LYS A 19 16.04 12.83 8.48
C LYS A 19 15.52 12.63 9.91
N SER A 20 16.16 13.26 10.90
CA SER A 20 15.75 13.26 12.30
C SER A 20 16.31 14.52 12.96
N PRO A 21 15.44 15.39 13.50
CA PRO A 21 15.87 16.53 14.30
C PRO A 21 16.69 16.04 15.50
N LYS A 22 17.91 16.54 15.66
CA LYS A 22 18.80 16.17 16.78
C LYS A 22 19.67 17.36 17.21
N PRO A 23 20.11 17.39 18.48
CA PRO A 23 21.09 18.37 18.94
C PRO A 23 22.41 18.26 18.18
N VAL A 24 22.96 19.40 17.76
CA VAL A 24 24.24 19.48 17.07
C VAL A 24 25.14 20.53 17.72
N LYS A 25 26.44 20.25 17.75
CA LYS A 25 27.48 21.22 18.14
C LYS A 25 28.48 21.34 17.00
N LYS A 26 28.79 22.57 16.60
CA LYS A 26 29.88 22.84 15.66
C LYS A 26 31.22 22.77 16.38
N VAL A 27 32.17 22.09 15.75
CA VAL A 27 33.58 22.08 16.13
C VAL A 27 34.34 22.79 15.03
N ILE A 28 34.82 23.99 15.32
CA ILE A 28 35.56 24.83 14.36
C ILE A 28 37.04 24.51 14.49
N MET A 29 37.64 24.11 13.38
CA MET A 29 39.05 23.77 13.29
C MET A 29 39.89 25.01 12.96
N ARG A 30 40.95 25.27 13.75
CA ARG A 30 41.99 26.23 13.41
C ARG A 30 43.30 25.46 13.26
N GLY A 31 43.56 24.95 12.06
CA GLY A 31 44.58 23.92 11.85
C GLY A 31 44.25 22.65 12.65
N MET A 32 45.19 22.16 13.47
CA MET A 32 44.97 20.99 14.32
C MET A 32 44.37 21.30 15.71
N SER A 33 43.86 22.51 15.92
CA SER A 33 43.31 22.96 17.20
C SER A 33 41.78 23.08 17.10
N PRO A 34 41.01 22.13 17.67
CA PRO A 34 39.56 22.20 17.67
C PRO A 34 39.05 23.20 18.71
N THR A 35 38.02 23.98 18.34
CA THR A 35 37.31 24.89 19.24
C THR A 35 35.81 24.65 19.10
N LEU A 36 35.08 24.58 20.21
CA LEU A 36 33.62 24.50 20.13
C LEU A 36 33.05 25.88 19.81
N ASP A 37 31.99 25.86 19.02
CA ASP A 37 31.20 27.06 18.80
C ASP A 37 30.62 27.60 20.13
N LYS A 38 30.76 28.92 20.29
CA LYS A 38 30.44 29.67 21.50
C LYS A 38 29.04 30.30 21.46
N LYS A 39 28.37 30.30 20.30
CA LYS A 39 27.02 30.85 20.18
C LYS A 39 26.04 30.12 21.11
N THR A 40 25.15 30.90 21.70
CA THR A 40 24.06 30.44 22.56
C THR A 40 22.93 29.86 21.72
N LEU A 41 22.00 29.14 22.36
CA LEU A 41 20.82 28.63 21.66
C LEU A 41 19.93 29.74 21.10
N GLN A 42 19.76 30.84 21.84
CA GLN A 42 18.94 31.98 21.43
C GLN A 42 19.42 32.59 20.11
N GLU A 43 20.73 32.53 19.85
CA GLU A 43 21.30 32.98 18.59
C GLU A 43 20.93 32.07 17.40
N TYR A 44 20.67 30.78 17.64
CA TYR A 44 20.35 29.79 16.61
C TYR A 44 18.86 29.57 16.36
N GLY A 45 18.02 29.69 17.39
CA GLY A 45 16.57 29.47 17.31
C GLY A 45 16.02 28.71 18.54
N GLU A 46 14.76 28.31 18.46
CA GLU A 46 14.11 27.58 19.56
C GLU A 46 14.63 26.14 19.70
N PRO A 47 14.81 25.64 20.94
CA PRO A 47 15.16 24.25 21.18
C PRO A 47 14.02 23.30 20.81
N LEU A 48 14.36 22.05 20.52
CA LEU A 48 13.40 20.96 20.37
C LEU A 48 12.85 20.60 21.75
N GLU A 49 11.53 20.59 21.92
CA GLU A 49 10.90 20.29 23.23
C GLU A 49 11.38 18.96 23.83
N GLU A 50 11.58 17.93 23.00
CA GLU A 50 12.09 16.62 23.43
C GLU A 50 13.52 16.67 24.02
N TYR A 51 14.37 17.59 23.54
CA TYR A 51 15.78 17.67 23.92
C TYR A 51 16.15 18.96 24.66
N LYS A 52 15.15 19.76 25.05
CA LYS A 52 15.32 21.12 25.56
C LYS A 52 16.33 21.21 26.69
N SER A 53 16.24 20.31 27.68
CA SER A 53 17.16 20.26 28.82
C SER A 53 18.62 20.02 28.39
N PHE A 54 18.85 19.03 27.52
CA PHE A 54 20.17 18.68 26.99
C PHE A 54 20.75 19.80 26.09
N GLN A 55 19.92 20.36 25.21
CA GLN A 55 20.30 21.44 24.32
C GLN A 55 20.69 22.68 25.10
N VAL A 56 19.92 23.05 26.13
CA VAL A 56 20.19 24.21 26.99
C VAL A 56 21.50 24.02 27.74
N LEU A 57 21.70 22.84 28.34
CA LEU A 57 22.89 22.56 29.14
C LEU A 57 24.19 22.66 28.33
N PHE A 58 24.20 22.12 27.11
CA PHE A 58 25.42 22.06 26.27
C PHE A 58 25.44 23.10 25.13
N SER A 59 24.44 23.99 25.08
CA SER A 59 24.24 24.96 23.98
C SER A 59 24.33 24.30 22.60
N MET A 60 23.48 23.29 22.39
CA MET A 60 23.45 22.48 21.16
C MET A 60 22.17 22.74 20.37
N PRO A 61 22.19 23.62 19.35
CA PRO A 61 21.00 23.87 18.51
C PRO A 61 20.51 22.62 17.79
N SER A 62 19.28 22.68 17.27
CA SER A 62 18.79 21.65 16.34
C SER A 62 19.56 21.70 15.03
N ASN A 63 19.83 20.54 14.42
CA ASN A 63 20.31 20.46 13.04
C ASN A 63 19.32 21.00 11.99
N THR A 64 18.07 21.28 12.37
CA THR A 64 17.08 21.97 11.52
C THR A 64 17.08 23.48 11.69
N ALA A 65 17.90 24.04 12.60
CA ALA A 65 17.87 25.47 12.90
C ALA A 65 18.41 26.28 11.69
N PRO A 66 17.63 27.22 11.11
CA PRO A 66 18.04 27.94 9.89
C PRO A 66 19.36 28.71 10.03
N ARG A 67 19.61 29.25 11.22
CA ARG A 67 20.84 30.00 11.53
C ARG A 67 22.06 29.12 11.77
N LEU A 68 21.90 27.80 11.75
CA LEU A 68 23.02 26.85 11.81
C LEU A 68 23.83 26.92 10.50
N GLY A 69 23.21 27.24 9.36
CA GLY A 69 23.91 27.45 8.10
C GLY A 69 24.70 26.22 7.62
N LEU A 70 24.14 25.03 7.80
CA LEU A 70 24.79 23.75 7.49
C LEU A 70 23.98 22.96 6.46
N ARG A 71 23.96 23.48 5.23
CA ARG A 71 23.19 22.86 4.14
C ARG A 71 23.61 21.42 3.89
N PHE A 72 22.63 20.53 3.82
CA PHE A 72 22.85 19.12 3.56
C PHE A 72 21.85 18.62 2.53
N ARG A 73 22.36 18.05 1.44
CA ARG A 73 21.61 17.39 0.37
C ARG A 73 22.26 16.04 0.09
N THR A 74 21.53 14.96 0.33
CA THR A 74 21.94 13.61 -0.05
C THR A 74 20.88 12.94 -0.90
N THR A 75 21.32 12.14 -1.86
CA THR A 75 20.48 11.41 -2.82
C THR A 75 20.49 9.90 -2.56
N SER A 76 21.18 9.44 -1.52
CA SER A 76 21.21 8.04 -1.07
C SER A 76 21.94 7.91 0.27
N PRO A 77 21.74 6.82 1.03
CA PRO A 77 22.51 6.52 2.24
C PRO A 77 24.03 6.43 2.03
N ASN A 78 24.46 6.11 0.81
CA ASN A 78 25.86 6.02 0.40
C ASN A 78 26.36 7.30 -0.30
N SER A 79 25.54 8.34 -0.38
CA SER A 79 25.96 9.62 -0.95
C SER A 79 27.13 10.19 -0.16
N PRO A 80 28.14 10.76 -0.83
CA PRO A 80 29.20 11.50 -0.16
C PRO A 80 28.59 12.59 0.72
N ARG A 81 29.05 12.69 1.97
CA ARG A 81 28.54 13.67 2.94
C ARG A 81 29.35 14.97 2.87
N PRO A 82 28.76 16.15 3.01
CA PRO A 82 29.54 17.39 3.09
C PRO A 82 30.33 17.53 4.40
N TYR A 83 29.88 16.90 5.49
CA TYR A 83 30.43 17.15 6.83
C TYR A 83 31.16 15.96 7.43
N VAL A 84 32.25 16.26 8.13
CA VAL A 84 32.88 15.35 9.09
C VAL A 84 32.03 15.32 10.36
N GLU A 85 31.37 14.19 10.63
CA GLU A 85 30.42 14.02 11.73
C GLU A 85 30.92 12.98 12.74
N LEU A 86 30.95 13.35 14.02
CA LEU A 86 31.08 12.41 15.13
C LEU A 86 29.68 12.21 15.73
N TYR A 87 29.25 10.95 15.82
CA TYR A 87 27.96 10.62 16.41
C TYR A 87 28.10 10.56 17.92
N GLY A 88 27.20 11.20 18.64
CA GLY A 88 27.22 11.24 20.08
C GLY A 88 25.96 10.66 20.69
N GLN A 89 26.11 10.04 21.86
CA GLN A 89 25.00 9.57 22.65
C GLN A 89 25.20 9.91 24.11
N PHE A 90 24.17 10.46 24.73
CA PHE A 90 24.04 10.55 26.18
C PHE A 90 23.13 9.40 26.64
N GLN A 91 23.53 8.68 27.68
CA GLN A 91 22.73 7.61 28.26
C GLN A 91 22.81 7.63 29.78
N HIS A 92 21.66 7.55 30.43
CA HIS A 92 21.58 7.32 31.86
C HIS A 92 21.54 5.82 32.16
N ILE A 93 22.64 5.27 32.68
CA ILE A 93 22.74 3.85 33.09
C ILE A 93 22.96 3.70 34.61
N LYS A 94 22.84 2.47 35.14
CA LYS A 94 23.03 2.16 36.56
C LYS A 94 24.39 2.64 37.11
N ALA A 95 25.44 2.59 36.29
CA ALA A 95 26.78 3.04 36.65
C ALA A 95 26.97 4.58 36.64
N GLY A 96 25.91 5.34 36.36
CA GLY A 96 25.92 6.79 36.20
C GLY A 96 25.72 7.23 34.75
N PRO A 97 25.46 8.53 34.51
CA PRO A 97 25.27 9.05 33.17
C PRO A 97 26.58 9.04 32.37
N ILE A 98 26.50 8.61 31.11
CA ILE A 98 27.63 8.46 30.19
C ILE A 98 27.37 9.28 28.93
N ILE A 99 28.40 9.96 28.45
CA ILE A 99 28.45 10.54 27.10
C ILE A 99 29.46 9.75 26.28
N SER A 100 29.01 9.19 25.16
CA SER A 100 29.84 8.53 24.18
C SER A 100 29.91 9.34 22.87
N LEU A 101 31.03 9.22 22.17
CA LEU A 101 31.27 9.73 20.83
C LEU A 101 31.86 8.61 19.98
N GLU A 102 31.33 8.43 18.78
CA GLU A 102 31.77 7.41 17.84
C GLU A 102 31.94 7.96 16.42
N MET A 103 32.87 7.34 15.67
CA MET A 103 33.07 7.55 14.25
C MET A 103 33.53 6.24 13.60
N GLY A 104 33.02 5.92 12.41
CA GLY A 104 33.35 4.68 11.69
C GLY A 104 32.42 3.51 12.03
N LYS A 105 32.73 2.31 11.54
CA LYS A 105 31.96 1.08 11.78
C LYS A 105 32.89 -0.12 12.00
N GLY A 106 32.49 -1.04 12.90
CA GLY A 106 33.22 -2.29 13.15
C GLY A 106 34.64 -2.08 13.69
N ALA A 107 35.59 -2.89 13.21
CA ALA A 107 36.98 -2.87 13.67
C ALA A 107 37.75 -1.57 13.36
N ALA A 108 37.23 -0.74 12.43
CA ALA A 108 37.76 0.58 12.09
C ALA A 108 36.84 1.69 12.64
N SER A 109 36.61 1.67 13.96
CA SER A 109 35.85 2.69 14.68
C SER A 109 36.71 3.42 15.71
N PHE A 110 36.43 4.72 15.86
CA PHE A 110 36.91 5.53 16.95
C PHE A 110 35.80 5.67 17.98
N ILE A 111 36.11 5.44 19.25
CA ILE A 111 35.15 5.46 20.34
C ILE A 111 35.74 6.28 21.49
N ALA A 112 34.98 7.20 22.04
CA ALA A 112 35.31 7.95 23.24
C ALA A 112 34.13 7.93 24.20
N GLU A 113 34.39 7.72 25.49
CA GLU A 113 33.38 7.66 26.53
C GLU A 113 33.82 8.53 27.72
N LEU A 114 32.86 9.25 28.30
CA LEU A 114 33.00 10.01 29.52
C LEU A 114 31.89 9.59 30.48
N ASN A 115 32.27 8.99 31.61
CA ASN A 115 31.35 8.76 32.71
C ASN A 115 31.29 10.03 33.59
N LEU A 116 30.13 10.67 33.66
CA LEU A 116 29.96 11.98 34.30
C LEU A 116 29.98 11.88 35.83
N LYS A 117 29.64 10.72 36.39
CA LYS A 117 29.69 10.44 37.84
C LYS A 117 31.14 10.27 38.32
N THR A 118 31.91 9.42 37.65
CA THR A 118 33.30 9.11 38.03
C THR A 118 34.33 10.07 37.43
N LYS A 119 33.90 10.90 36.47
CA LYS A 119 34.74 11.78 35.63
C LYS A 119 35.80 11.05 34.81
N LYS A 120 35.83 9.71 34.80
CA LYS A 120 36.76 8.90 34.03
C LYS A 120 36.42 8.99 32.55
N GLU A 121 37.45 9.24 31.74
CA GLU A 121 37.37 9.22 30.28
C GLU A 121 38.12 8.02 29.71
N ARG A 122 37.59 7.48 28.62
CA ARG A 122 38.23 6.42 27.83
C ARG A 122 38.17 6.84 26.37
N ILE A 123 39.31 6.89 25.69
CA ILE A 123 39.37 7.22 24.25
C ILE A 123 40.16 6.14 23.53
N VAL A 124 39.49 5.40 22.64
CA VAL A 124 40.04 4.34 21.80
C VAL A 124 39.96 4.80 20.35
N ALA A 125 41.11 5.16 19.78
CA ALA A 125 41.24 5.52 18.37
C ALA A 125 42.60 5.07 17.85
N LYS A 126 42.61 4.25 16.79
CA LYS A 126 43.82 3.71 16.14
C LYS A 126 43.78 3.98 14.64
N ASN A 127 44.92 4.29 14.03
CA ASN A 127 45.04 4.56 12.59
C ASN A 127 44.18 5.77 12.15
N SER A 128 43.71 5.74 10.90
CA SER A 128 42.85 6.74 10.27
C SER A 128 41.61 6.10 9.67
N ILE A 129 40.48 6.80 9.67
CA ILE A 129 39.21 6.34 9.09
C ILE A 129 38.99 7.03 7.74
N PHE A 130 38.63 6.28 6.71
CA PHE A 130 38.19 6.85 5.42
C PHE A 130 36.78 7.45 5.55
N LEU A 131 36.59 8.67 5.09
CA LEU A 131 35.31 9.36 5.06
C LEU A 131 34.87 9.59 3.61
N ASN A 132 33.66 9.16 3.27
CA ASN A 132 33.05 9.45 1.98
C ASN A 132 32.51 10.89 1.99
N ILE A 133 33.33 11.86 1.60
CA ILE A 133 33.00 13.29 1.61
C ILE A 133 32.76 13.82 0.18
N ASP A 134 31.74 14.67 0.01
CA ASP A 134 31.44 15.32 -1.27
C ASP A 134 32.57 16.30 -1.63
N LYS A 135 33.15 16.11 -2.82
CA LYS A 135 34.33 16.85 -3.29
C LYS A 135 34.01 18.09 -4.11
N GLU A 136 32.76 18.28 -4.53
CA GLU A 136 32.44 19.19 -5.64
C GLU A 136 31.35 20.21 -5.29
N ARG A 137 30.31 19.78 -4.57
CA ARG A 137 29.02 20.49 -4.57
C ARG A 137 28.84 21.48 -3.43
N TYR A 138 29.73 21.48 -2.44
CA TYR A 138 29.61 22.27 -1.23
C TYR A 138 30.70 23.32 -1.11
N PHE A 139 30.31 24.53 -0.68
CA PHE A 139 31.20 25.68 -0.60
C PHE A 139 31.04 26.38 0.75
N ILE A 140 32.13 26.93 1.28
CA ILE A 140 32.14 27.72 2.52
C ILE A 140 32.91 29.01 2.29
N SER A 141 32.23 30.15 2.44
CA SER A 141 32.75 31.48 2.05
C SER A 141 33.29 31.49 0.60
N GLY A 142 32.53 30.92 -0.34
CA GLY A 142 32.86 30.88 -1.77
C GLY A 142 33.92 29.88 -2.20
N LYS A 143 34.56 29.13 -1.29
CA LYS A 143 35.57 28.10 -1.60
C LYS A 143 35.02 26.70 -1.41
N ASN A 144 35.47 25.74 -2.23
CA ASN A 144 35.07 24.35 -2.11
C ASN A 144 35.36 23.80 -0.69
N LEU A 145 34.37 23.15 -0.09
CA LEU A 145 34.42 22.69 1.30
C LEU A 145 35.40 21.53 1.49
N TYR A 146 35.51 20.61 0.53
CA TYR A 146 36.46 19.51 0.58
C TYR A 146 37.91 20.01 0.56
N ASP A 147 38.21 20.93 -0.34
CA ASP A 147 39.54 21.54 -0.43
C ASP A 147 39.90 22.28 0.86
N GLU A 148 38.93 22.95 1.48
CA GLU A 148 39.11 23.57 2.79
C GLU A 148 39.37 22.55 3.90
N TYR A 149 38.70 21.40 3.90
CA TYR A 149 39.01 20.33 4.85
C TYR A 149 40.44 19.79 4.69
N VAL A 150 40.91 19.62 3.46
CA VAL A 150 42.28 19.20 3.15
C VAL A 150 43.28 20.28 3.57
N ARG A 151 43.02 21.55 3.23
CA ARG A 151 43.86 22.70 3.54
C ARG A 151 44.01 22.92 5.05
N SER A 152 42.91 22.80 5.80
CA SER A 152 42.90 22.90 7.26
C SER A 152 43.41 21.63 7.97
N ARG A 153 43.87 20.61 7.22
CA ARG A 153 44.38 19.33 7.73
C ARG A 153 43.35 18.57 8.59
N VAL A 154 42.06 18.73 8.31
CA VAL A 154 40.99 17.99 8.97
C VAL A 154 40.90 16.56 8.40
N ILE A 155 41.05 16.44 7.08
CA ILE A 155 41.16 15.18 6.35
C ILE A 155 42.41 15.21 5.45
N THR A 156 42.90 14.04 5.06
CA THR A 156 43.94 13.93 4.02
C THR A 156 43.35 14.05 2.61
N LYS A 157 44.22 14.18 1.59
CA LYS A 157 43.81 14.16 0.16
C LYS A 157 43.06 12.88 -0.23
N ASP A 158 43.31 11.78 0.47
CA ASP A 158 42.62 10.49 0.32
C ASP A 158 41.35 10.39 1.18
N SER A 159 40.84 11.52 1.68
CA SER A 159 39.65 11.62 2.53
C SER A 159 39.77 10.84 3.86
N LYS A 160 40.98 10.69 4.41
CA LYS A 160 41.20 10.00 5.70
C LYS A 160 41.21 10.98 6.88
N PHE A 161 40.50 10.63 7.95
CA PHE A 161 40.43 11.36 9.21
C PHE A 161 41.32 10.70 10.29
N SER A 162 42.13 11.49 10.99
CA SER A 162 43.17 10.95 11.89
C SER A 162 42.67 10.70 13.32
N SER A 163 43.17 9.64 13.96
CA SER A 163 42.92 9.34 15.38
C SER A 163 43.43 10.44 16.33
N THR A 164 44.52 11.12 15.98
CA THR A 164 45.03 12.27 16.75
C THR A 164 44.02 13.41 16.81
N LEU A 165 43.38 13.71 15.69
CA LEU A 165 42.37 14.77 15.62
C LEU A 165 41.11 14.39 16.40
N PHE A 166 40.66 13.14 16.27
CA PHE A 166 39.56 12.59 17.07
C PHE A 166 39.80 12.80 18.57
N LYS A 167 40.97 12.38 19.08
CA LYS A 167 41.34 12.53 20.50
C LYS A 167 41.24 13.98 20.97
N ARG A 168 41.78 14.93 20.20
CA ARG A 168 41.74 16.36 20.53
C ARG A 168 40.31 16.90 20.58
N ILE A 169 39.47 16.52 19.63
CA ILE A 169 38.05 16.95 19.59
C ILE A 169 37.31 16.41 20.81
N CYS A 170 37.47 15.12 21.13
CA CYS A 170 36.87 14.50 22.30
C CYS A 170 37.32 15.18 23.59
N GLN A 171 38.60 15.48 23.76
CA GLN A 171 39.13 16.16 24.94
C GLN A 171 38.51 17.56 25.13
N VAL A 172 38.43 18.35 24.06
CA VAL A 172 37.80 19.68 24.09
C VAL A 172 36.31 19.57 24.43
N PHE A 173 35.61 18.61 23.84
CA PHE A 173 34.19 18.40 24.11
C PHE A 173 33.94 17.89 25.54
N PHE A 174 34.70 16.90 26.02
CA PHE A 174 34.58 16.39 27.39
C PHE A 174 34.92 17.46 28.44
N LYS A 175 35.90 18.33 28.17
CA LYS A 175 36.17 19.50 29.02
C LYS A 175 34.95 20.43 29.08
N HIS A 176 34.33 20.72 27.94
CA HIS A 176 33.11 21.53 27.89
C HIS A 176 31.95 20.89 28.67
N VAL A 177 31.71 19.60 28.45
CA VAL A 177 30.70 18.83 29.17
C VAL A 177 30.93 18.88 30.67
N ARG A 178 32.15 18.59 31.15
CA ARG A 178 32.50 18.65 32.58
C ARG A 178 32.26 20.04 33.19
N SER A 179 32.54 21.10 32.45
CA SER A 179 32.37 22.48 32.93
C SER A 179 30.91 22.93 33.06
N ARG A 180 29.98 22.23 32.40
CA ARG A 180 28.56 22.58 32.37
C ARG A 180 27.64 21.52 32.97
N TRP A 181 28.18 20.35 33.31
CA TRP A 181 27.41 19.27 33.90
C TRP A 181 26.82 19.69 35.24
N GLN A 182 25.52 19.46 35.38
CA GLN A 182 24.77 19.66 36.62
C GLN A 182 23.90 18.43 36.81
N GLU A 183 24.06 17.79 37.98
CA GLU A 183 23.26 16.62 38.36
C GLU A 183 21.76 17.01 38.35
N ASP A 184 20.90 16.08 37.94
CA ASP A 184 19.43 16.22 37.90
C ASP A 184 18.78 17.14 36.85
N ARG A 185 19.55 17.74 35.92
CA ARG A 185 18.97 18.64 34.89
C ARG A 185 18.44 17.98 33.61
N ILE A 186 18.88 16.78 33.28
CA ILE A 186 18.45 16.09 32.04
C ILE A 186 17.47 14.98 32.39
N GLN A 187 16.22 15.13 31.94
CA GLN A 187 15.14 14.17 32.20
C GLN A 187 15.17 12.98 31.24
N ASN A 188 15.82 13.12 30.08
CA ASN A 188 15.88 12.08 29.06
C ASN A 188 16.80 10.92 29.47
N LYS A 189 16.31 9.68 29.32
CA LYS A 189 17.13 8.47 29.54
C LYS A 189 18.22 8.28 28.47
N VAL A 190 17.95 8.69 27.23
CA VAL A 190 18.88 8.61 26.10
C VAL A 190 18.72 9.86 25.22
N VAL A 191 19.81 10.46 24.76
CA VAL A 191 19.80 11.56 23.77
C VAL A 191 20.86 11.28 22.71
N ASN A 192 20.46 11.20 21.44
CA ASN A 192 21.40 11.11 20.33
C ASN A 192 21.71 12.53 19.82
N PHE A 193 22.98 12.84 19.61
CA PHE A 193 23.43 14.15 19.17
C PHE A 193 24.59 14.00 18.17
N SER A 194 25.08 15.11 17.60
CA SER A 194 26.26 15.05 16.72
C SER A 194 27.19 16.24 16.85
N LEU A 195 28.48 15.98 16.67
CA LEU A 195 29.50 17.02 16.54
C LEU A 195 29.85 17.14 15.06
N LEU A 196 29.58 18.31 14.47
CA LEU A 196 29.93 18.61 13.09
C LEU A 196 31.22 19.41 13.06
N VAL A 197 32.26 18.81 12.48
CA VAL A 197 33.58 19.41 12.38
C VAL A 197 33.67 20.24 11.11
N LEU A 198 34.01 21.52 11.23
CA LEU A 198 34.11 22.46 10.13
C LEU A 198 35.53 23.01 10.02
N PRO A 199 36.06 23.25 8.81
CA PRO A 199 37.42 23.76 8.62
C PRO A 199 37.56 25.24 8.99
N LYS A 200 36.45 25.97 9.11
CA LYS A 200 36.33 27.36 9.59
C LYS A 200 34.86 27.64 9.97
N ASP A 201 34.60 28.75 10.65
CA ASP A 201 33.24 29.23 10.89
C ASP A 201 32.67 29.93 9.65
N GLY A 202 31.39 29.71 9.37
CA GLY A 202 30.71 30.24 8.18
C GLY A 202 29.47 29.45 7.79
N GLU A 203 28.68 30.02 6.88
CA GLU A 203 27.57 29.33 6.22
C GLU A 203 28.08 28.47 5.06
N VAL A 204 27.48 27.29 4.90
CA VAL A 204 27.80 26.34 3.84
C VAL A 204 26.73 26.40 2.76
N GLU A 205 27.16 26.62 1.52
CA GLU A 205 26.34 26.70 0.32
C GLU A 205 26.39 25.38 -0.47
N TYR A 206 25.31 25.07 -1.19
CA TYR A 206 25.24 23.98 -2.16
C TYR A 206 25.05 24.55 -3.57
N ARG A 207 25.81 24.06 -4.56
CA ARG A 207 25.69 24.44 -5.98
C ARG A 207 25.35 23.20 -6.82
N SER A 208 24.31 23.28 -7.65
CA SER A 208 23.92 22.21 -8.60
C SER A 208 24.60 22.45 -9.94
N THR A 209 25.09 21.41 -10.60
CA THR A 209 25.72 21.47 -11.94
C THR A 209 24.72 21.70 -13.08
N ASP A 210 23.41 21.73 -12.82
CA ASP A 210 22.37 21.86 -13.85
C ASP A 210 22.20 23.29 -14.44
N GLU A 211 23.13 24.21 -14.15
CA GLU A 211 23.08 25.59 -14.64
C GLU A 211 24.08 25.91 -15.79
N GLU A 212 24.90 24.94 -16.25
CA GLU A 212 25.80 25.16 -17.39
C GLU A 212 25.47 24.28 -18.62
N SER A 213 24.90 24.96 -19.63
CA SER A 213 24.96 24.69 -21.09
C SER A 213 24.47 23.34 -21.67
N ASP A 214 23.15 23.20 -21.85
CA ASP A 214 22.58 22.34 -22.91
C ASP A 214 22.64 23.08 -24.26
N ALA A 215 23.82 23.11 -24.87
CA ALA A 215 24.00 23.48 -26.27
C ALA A 215 24.62 22.30 -27.01
N GLY A 216 23.80 21.34 -27.48
CA GLY A 216 24.34 20.19 -28.20
C GLY A 216 23.29 19.26 -28.81
N GLN A 217 23.19 19.33 -30.14
CA GLN A 217 22.45 18.47 -31.08
C GLN A 217 20.91 18.49 -31.01
N SER A 218 20.30 18.73 -32.18
CA SER A 218 18.87 18.63 -32.36
C SER A 218 18.42 17.16 -32.33
N PHE A 219 17.47 16.83 -31.45
CA PHE A 219 16.82 15.53 -31.39
C PHE A 219 15.33 15.66 -31.74
N THR A 220 14.68 14.56 -32.07
CA THR A 220 13.23 14.54 -32.31
C THR A 220 12.54 14.13 -31.02
N ASP A 221 11.62 14.96 -30.51
CA ASP A 221 10.91 14.70 -29.25
C ASP A 221 9.85 13.60 -29.41
N SER A 222 9.25 13.19 -28.29
CA SER A 222 8.20 12.15 -28.23
C SER A 222 6.89 12.54 -28.93
N PHE A 223 6.79 13.77 -29.46
CA PHE A 223 5.68 14.28 -30.27
C PHE A 223 6.05 14.45 -31.76
N GLY A 224 7.28 14.09 -32.15
CA GLY A 224 7.75 14.18 -33.54
C GLY A 224 8.39 15.53 -33.91
N ASN A 225 8.60 16.45 -32.96
CA ASN A 225 9.19 17.76 -33.24
C ASN A 225 10.72 17.72 -33.14
N LYS A 226 11.42 18.30 -34.11
CA LYS A 226 12.88 18.51 -34.01
C LYS A 226 13.18 19.67 -33.07
N THR A 227 13.78 19.39 -31.92
CA THR A 227 14.15 20.39 -30.92
C THR A 227 15.64 20.35 -30.60
N LYS A 228 16.24 21.51 -30.30
CA LYS A 228 17.65 21.65 -29.87
C LYS A 228 17.82 21.63 -28.35
N SER A 229 16.71 21.65 -27.62
CA SER A 229 16.67 21.64 -26.16
C SER A 229 15.35 21.05 -25.69
N PHE A 230 15.35 20.46 -24.49
CA PHE A 230 14.10 20.07 -23.85
C PHE A 230 13.27 21.33 -23.55
N ALA A 231 11.97 21.26 -23.80
CA ALA A 231 11.06 22.37 -23.51
C ALA A 231 11.10 22.69 -22.01
N LYS A 232 11.48 23.92 -21.66
CA LYS A 232 11.56 24.40 -20.26
C LYS A 232 10.19 24.63 -19.63
N GLU A 233 9.16 24.72 -20.47
CA GLU A 233 7.77 24.87 -20.10
C GLU A 233 6.98 23.67 -20.60
N THR A 234 6.09 23.14 -19.74
CA THR A 234 5.22 22.04 -20.11
C THR A 234 4.20 22.54 -21.13
N THR A 235 4.19 21.96 -22.32
CA THR A 235 3.05 22.13 -23.22
C THR A 235 1.80 21.52 -22.57
N ILE A 236 0.69 22.25 -22.67
CA ILE A 236 -0.59 21.97 -22.00
C ILE A 236 -1.10 20.54 -22.27
N THR A 237 -0.68 19.94 -23.39
CA THR A 237 -1.13 18.67 -23.94
C THR A 237 -0.21 17.48 -23.67
N ALA A 238 0.98 17.68 -23.10
CA ALA A 238 2.01 16.67 -22.95
C ALA A 238 2.34 16.38 -21.48
N LYS A 239 1.58 15.49 -20.86
CA LYS A 239 1.87 14.98 -19.50
C LYS A 239 1.76 13.46 -19.49
N PHE A 240 2.71 12.78 -20.12
CA PHE A 240 2.89 11.33 -19.97
C PHE A 240 3.88 11.01 -18.86
N LEU A 241 3.56 9.96 -18.10
CA LEU A 241 4.54 8.93 -17.76
C LEU A 241 3.84 7.62 -17.37
N SER A 242 4.22 6.56 -18.10
CA SER A 242 3.85 5.16 -17.89
C SER A 242 4.74 4.55 -16.82
N TYR A 243 4.15 3.78 -15.90
CA TYR A 243 4.85 3.11 -14.80
C TYR A 243 5.46 1.74 -15.21
N ASP A 244 5.26 1.29 -16.45
CA ASP A 244 5.73 -0.02 -16.92
C ASP A 244 7.05 0.02 -17.70
N ASP A 245 7.72 1.17 -17.78
CA ASP A 245 9.04 1.26 -18.42
C ASP A 245 10.14 0.78 -17.45
N PRO A 246 10.92 -0.27 -17.80
CA PRO A 246 12.07 -0.74 -17.02
C PRO A 246 13.15 0.32 -16.77
N ALA A 247 13.13 1.47 -17.46
CA ALA A 247 13.94 2.64 -17.13
C ALA A 247 13.59 3.27 -15.76
N PHE A 248 12.42 2.94 -15.17
CA PHE A 248 12.03 3.28 -13.80
C PHE A 248 12.29 2.16 -12.79
N ALA A 249 12.79 1.01 -13.25
CA ALA A 249 13.57 0.15 -12.38
C ALA A 249 14.98 0.74 -12.26
N ILE A 250 15.38 1.04 -11.02
CA ILE A 250 16.67 1.58 -10.58
C ILE A 250 16.76 3.12 -10.59
N ASN A 251 16.34 3.75 -9.46
CA ASN A 251 17.06 4.83 -8.73
C ASN A 251 16.13 5.65 -7.80
N CYS A 252 15.58 5.04 -6.75
CA CYS A 252 14.93 5.79 -5.67
C CYS A 252 15.98 6.38 -4.71
N SER A 253 16.04 7.71 -4.65
CA SER A 253 17.10 8.51 -4.04
C SER A 253 16.73 9.18 -2.69
N ASP A 254 15.57 8.87 -2.12
CA ASP A 254 15.12 9.41 -0.81
C ASP A 254 14.01 8.53 -0.20
N GLY A 255 14.17 8.10 1.06
CA GLY A 255 13.23 7.29 1.81
C GLY A 255 12.03 8.04 2.41
N GLU A 256 12.08 9.36 2.56
CA GLU A 256 10.95 10.17 3.03
C GLU A 256 9.91 10.41 1.90
N ARG A 257 10.36 10.36 0.64
CA ARG A 257 9.50 10.39 -0.55
C ARG A 257 8.75 9.09 -0.85
N PHE A 258 9.23 7.94 -0.38
CA PHE A 258 8.43 6.72 -0.40
C PHE A 258 7.19 6.85 0.52
N TYR A 259 7.32 7.57 1.65
CA TYR A 259 6.27 7.67 2.67
C TYR A 259 5.40 8.96 2.63
N ARG A 260 5.88 10.11 2.09
CA ARG A 260 5.01 11.29 1.82
C ARG A 260 4.10 11.13 0.58
N ASN A 261 4.36 10.14 -0.27
CA ASN A 261 3.48 9.73 -1.36
C ASN A 261 2.19 9.03 -0.92
N LEU A 262 1.84 9.14 0.37
CA LEU A 262 0.61 8.59 0.88
C LEU A 262 -0.21 9.58 1.73
N SER A 263 0.20 10.84 1.95
CA SER A 263 -0.60 11.79 2.76
C SER A 263 -1.03 13.04 1.99
N ILE A 264 -2.12 12.93 1.23
CA ILE A 264 -2.85 14.07 0.67
C ILE A 264 -3.80 14.59 1.76
N GLY A 265 -3.57 15.82 2.24
CA GLY A 265 -4.49 16.53 3.14
C GLY A 265 -5.53 17.35 2.36
N THR A 266 -6.53 17.88 3.06
CA THR A 266 -7.66 18.64 2.48
C THR A 266 -7.26 19.86 1.65
N GLU A 267 -6.10 20.50 1.90
CA GLU A 267 -5.64 21.61 1.04
C GLU A 267 -4.99 21.16 -0.27
N SER A 268 -4.58 19.89 -0.37
CA SER A 268 -4.17 19.32 -1.65
C SER A 268 -5.37 19.02 -2.56
N HIS A 269 -6.60 18.90 -2.02
CA HIS A 269 -7.84 18.79 -2.82
C HIS A 269 -8.14 20.02 -3.66
N ARG A 270 -7.68 21.21 -3.25
CA ARG A 270 -7.89 22.46 -4.01
C ARG A 270 -6.83 22.71 -5.08
N LEU A 271 -5.65 22.12 -4.91
CA LEU A 271 -4.49 22.33 -5.79
C LEU A 271 -4.37 21.24 -6.87
N VAL A 272 -4.74 19.99 -6.55
CA VAL A 272 -5.06 19.00 -7.56
C VAL A 272 -6.46 19.34 -8.01
N ASN A 273 -6.64 19.77 -9.26
CA ASN A 273 -7.94 20.14 -9.84
C ASN A 273 -8.87 18.90 -9.99
N ILE A 274 -9.05 18.13 -8.92
CA ILE A 274 -10.04 17.06 -8.80
C ILE A 274 -11.35 17.78 -8.57
N ASN A 275 -12.11 17.94 -9.65
CA ASN A 275 -13.46 18.42 -9.54
C ASN A 275 -14.22 17.44 -8.64
N THR A 276 -14.66 17.88 -7.46
CA THR A 276 -15.37 17.04 -6.49
C THR A 276 -16.71 16.52 -7.05
N ILE A 277 -17.19 17.12 -8.14
CA ILE A 277 -18.34 16.69 -8.93
C ILE A 277 -18.08 15.32 -9.60
N ASP A 278 -16.81 14.96 -9.86
CA ASP A 278 -16.41 13.74 -10.58
C ASP A 278 -15.99 12.57 -9.68
N VAL A 279 -16.27 12.66 -8.38
CA VAL A 279 -15.91 11.63 -7.40
C VAL A 279 -17.07 10.66 -7.17
N PHE A 280 -16.85 9.40 -7.54
CA PHE A 280 -17.81 8.31 -7.40
C PHE A 280 -17.49 7.54 -6.12
N ARG A 281 -18.41 7.55 -5.15
CA ARG A 281 -18.23 6.81 -3.91
C ARG A 281 -18.76 5.38 -4.08
N ILE A 282 -17.86 4.42 -4.26
CA ILE A 282 -18.20 3.01 -4.50
C ILE A 282 -17.49 2.16 -3.46
N ALA A 283 -18.27 1.35 -2.73
CA ALA A 283 -17.76 0.41 -1.74
C ALA A 283 -16.91 1.05 -0.60
N GLY A 284 -17.24 2.30 -0.23
CA GLY A 284 -16.48 3.06 0.77
C GLY A 284 -15.20 3.72 0.25
N LEU A 285 -14.85 3.51 -1.03
CA LEU A 285 -13.71 4.11 -1.71
C LEU A 285 -14.14 5.26 -2.63
N GLN A 286 -13.22 6.17 -2.92
CA GLN A 286 -13.43 7.25 -3.87
C GLN A 286 -12.82 6.88 -5.23
N TRP A 287 -13.64 6.93 -6.27
CA TRP A 287 -13.26 6.59 -7.64
C TRP A 287 -13.41 7.80 -8.54
N MET A 288 -12.52 7.92 -9.52
CA MET A 288 -12.61 8.90 -10.59
C MET A 288 -12.42 8.22 -11.94
N PHE A 289 -13.21 8.68 -12.91
CA PHE A 289 -13.19 8.20 -14.28
C PHE A 289 -13.05 9.41 -15.19
N THR A 290 -12.01 9.43 -16.02
CA THR A 290 -11.75 10.56 -16.93
C THR A 290 -11.63 10.07 -18.36
N ASN A 291 -12.41 10.65 -19.26
CA ASN A 291 -12.23 10.48 -20.69
C ASN A 291 -10.95 11.24 -21.09
N THR A 292 -9.93 10.52 -21.52
CA THR A 292 -8.62 11.09 -21.87
C THR A 292 -8.66 11.85 -23.20
N ALA A 293 -9.56 11.50 -24.12
CA ALA A 293 -9.76 12.22 -25.37
C ALA A 293 -10.57 13.51 -25.17
N LYS A 294 -11.46 13.54 -24.17
CA LYS A 294 -12.28 14.70 -23.82
C LYS A 294 -12.39 14.89 -22.30
N PRO A 295 -11.39 15.52 -21.66
CA PRO A 295 -11.34 15.66 -20.19
C PRO A 295 -12.51 16.44 -19.56
N SER A 296 -13.25 17.21 -20.35
CA SER A 296 -14.45 17.92 -19.91
C SER A 296 -15.73 17.07 -19.93
N TYR A 297 -15.64 15.80 -20.34
CA TYR A 297 -16.76 14.86 -20.33
C TYR A 297 -16.95 14.29 -18.92
N HIS A 298 -18.18 14.34 -18.42
CA HIS A 298 -18.55 13.85 -17.10
C HIS A 298 -19.36 12.56 -17.21
N PHE A 299 -18.89 11.48 -16.58
CA PHE A 299 -19.62 10.22 -16.54
C PHE A 299 -20.79 10.29 -15.56
N ASN A 300 -21.86 9.56 -15.85
CA ASN A 300 -22.99 9.45 -14.95
C ASN A 300 -22.72 8.45 -13.82
N ASN A 301 -22.99 8.86 -12.58
CA ASN A 301 -22.89 7.96 -11.43
C ASN A 301 -24.08 7.01 -11.39
N THR A 302 -23.79 5.73 -11.67
CA THR A 302 -24.78 4.66 -11.69
C THR A 302 -25.29 4.27 -10.30
N LYS A 303 -24.57 4.66 -9.24
CA LYS A 303 -24.74 4.22 -7.85
C LYS A 303 -24.62 2.70 -7.65
N ASN A 304 -24.19 1.98 -8.69
CA ASN A 304 -23.96 0.54 -8.66
C ASN A 304 -22.48 0.25 -8.37
N GLY A 305 -22.15 -1.04 -8.24
CA GLY A 305 -20.78 -1.48 -7.99
C GLY A 305 -19.79 -1.14 -9.12
N ILE A 306 -18.49 -1.26 -8.81
CA ILE A 306 -17.39 -0.80 -9.67
C ILE A 306 -17.44 -1.42 -11.08
N TYR A 307 -17.77 -2.71 -11.17
CA TYR A 307 -17.84 -3.41 -12.45
C TYR A 307 -18.91 -2.79 -13.35
N TYR A 308 -20.09 -2.52 -12.80
CA TYR A 308 -21.20 -1.92 -13.55
C TYR A 308 -20.89 -0.49 -13.98
N GLN A 309 -20.25 0.29 -13.11
CA GLN A 309 -19.82 1.65 -13.44
C GLN A 309 -18.82 1.64 -14.60
N LEU A 310 -17.82 0.76 -14.58
CA LEU A 310 -16.85 0.62 -15.67
C LEU A 310 -17.54 0.20 -16.99
N TRP A 311 -18.49 -0.74 -16.94
CA TRP A 311 -19.25 -1.17 -18.12
C TRP A 311 -20.08 -0.04 -18.73
N ARG A 312 -20.75 0.77 -17.90
CA ARG A 312 -21.49 1.95 -18.36
C ARG A 312 -20.57 2.99 -18.98
N ASN A 313 -19.45 3.30 -18.33
CA ASN A 313 -18.46 4.24 -18.86
C ASN A 313 -17.93 3.77 -20.22
N TYR A 314 -17.66 2.47 -20.37
CA TYR A 314 -17.29 1.87 -21.65
C TYR A 314 -18.37 2.06 -22.72
N LYS A 315 -19.65 1.79 -22.42
CA LYS A 315 -20.75 1.97 -23.37
C LYS A 315 -20.98 3.44 -23.75
N ASP A 316 -20.72 4.37 -22.84
CA ASP A 316 -20.78 5.80 -23.12
C ASP A 316 -19.65 6.21 -24.09
N LEU A 317 -18.41 5.76 -23.82
CA LEU A 317 -17.26 6.00 -24.70
C LEU A 317 -17.40 5.33 -26.07
N ASP A 318 -17.98 4.13 -26.12
CA ASP A 318 -18.21 3.42 -27.38
C ASP A 318 -19.21 4.16 -28.27
N LYS A 319 -20.13 4.96 -27.72
CA LYS A 319 -21.07 5.77 -28.52
C LYS A 319 -20.45 7.05 -29.09
N GLU A 320 -19.32 7.51 -28.56
CA GLU A 320 -18.69 8.76 -29.03
C GLU A 320 -17.90 8.55 -30.34
N SER A 321 -18.03 9.52 -31.27
CA SER A 321 -17.40 9.49 -32.60
C SER A 321 -15.88 9.78 -32.58
N HIS A 322 -15.34 10.26 -31.46
CA HIS A 322 -13.93 10.66 -31.33
C HIS A 322 -13.06 9.57 -30.70
N ARG A 323 -13.15 8.35 -31.25
CA ARG A 323 -12.29 7.25 -30.83
C ARG A 323 -10.87 7.51 -31.31
N GLN A 324 -9.90 7.53 -30.40
CA GLN A 324 -8.49 7.52 -30.79
C GLN A 324 -8.01 6.07 -30.79
N GLU A 325 -7.84 5.50 -31.97
CA GLU A 325 -7.26 4.16 -32.15
C GLU A 325 -5.83 4.13 -31.57
N GLY A 326 -5.51 3.09 -30.81
CA GLY A 326 -4.19 2.91 -30.19
C GLY A 326 -3.87 3.81 -28.98
N ARG A 327 -4.79 4.65 -28.50
CA ARG A 327 -4.58 5.49 -27.30
C ARG A 327 -5.49 5.09 -26.14
N SER A 328 -5.07 5.41 -24.92
CA SER A 328 -5.92 5.30 -23.72
C SER A 328 -7.14 6.20 -23.91
N ASN A 329 -8.35 5.68 -23.64
CA ASN A 329 -9.62 6.40 -23.75
C ASN A 329 -10.28 6.61 -22.37
N LEU A 330 -9.89 5.83 -21.35
CA LEU A 330 -10.41 5.95 -19.99
C LEU A 330 -9.27 5.90 -18.97
N LYS A 331 -9.19 6.92 -18.11
CA LYS A 331 -8.38 6.92 -16.90
C LYS A 331 -9.24 6.49 -15.72
N VAL A 332 -8.75 5.54 -14.93
CA VAL A 332 -9.40 5.07 -13.69
C VAL A 332 -8.49 5.34 -12.50
N LEU A 333 -8.98 6.09 -11.52
CA LEU A 333 -8.27 6.33 -10.26
C LEU A 333 -9.14 5.88 -9.09
N CYS A 334 -8.56 5.14 -8.14
CA CYS A 334 -9.20 4.79 -6.88
C CYS A 334 -8.34 5.26 -5.73
N TYR A 335 -8.96 5.86 -4.72
CA TYR A 335 -8.27 6.29 -3.52
C TYR A 335 -9.15 6.21 -2.27
N LEU A 336 -8.49 6.05 -1.11
CA LEU A 336 -9.11 6.05 0.20
C LEU A 336 -8.82 7.38 0.89
N THR A 337 -9.85 8.12 1.26
CA THR A 337 -9.72 9.38 2.02
C THR A 337 -9.98 9.16 3.51
N SER A 338 -9.06 9.61 4.34
CA SER A 338 -9.22 9.77 5.78
C SER A 338 -9.03 11.24 6.18
N GLN A 339 -9.35 11.62 7.42
CA GLN A 339 -9.29 13.02 7.89
C GLN A 339 -7.94 13.71 7.67
N ALA A 340 -6.84 12.96 7.57
CA ALA A 340 -5.48 13.51 7.42
C ALA A 340 -4.69 12.97 6.21
N LYS A 341 -5.24 12.01 5.46
CA LYS A 341 -4.47 11.20 4.50
C LYS A 341 -5.36 10.69 3.36
N MET A 342 -4.89 10.81 2.12
CA MET A 342 -5.45 10.11 0.96
C MET A 342 -4.46 9.10 0.44
N GLU A 343 -4.94 7.89 0.24
CA GLU A 343 -4.15 6.75 -0.18
C GLU A 343 -4.63 6.26 -1.54
N VAL A 344 -3.80 6.42 -2.58
CA VAL A 344 -4.10 5.95 -3.93
C VAL A 344 -4.01 4.43 -3.94
N MET A 345 -5.14 3.79 -4.22
CA MET A 345 -5.27 2.35 -4.25
C MET A 345 -5.08 1.81 -5.68
N LEU A 346 -5.53 2.54 -6.70
CA LEU A 346 -5.45 2.13 -8.11
C LEU A 346 -5.25 3.32 -9.01
N ASP A 347 -4.46 3.15 -10.05
CA ASP A 347 -4.20 4.16 -11.06
C ASP A 347 -3.95 3.51 -12.43
N GLU A 348 -5.01 3.38 -13.25
CA GLU A 348 -4.99 2.58 -14.48
C GLU A 348 -5.40 3.42 -15.70
N ASN A 349 -4.84 3.06 -16.86
CA ASN A 349 -5.18 3.63 -18.17
C ASN A 349 -5.73 2.52 -19.06
N LEU A 350 -6.93 2.69 -19.62
CA LEU A 350 -7.57 1.68 -20.47
C LEU A 350 -7.78 2.20 -21.87
N THR A 351 -7.33 1.44 -22.87
CA THR A 351 -7.69 1.64 -24.27
C THR A 351 -9.10 1.09 -24.55
N MET A 352 -9.67 1.43 -25.71
CA MET A 352 -10.93 0.81 -26.14
C MET A 352 -10.78 -0.70 -26.37
N GLU A 353 -9.61 -1.18 -26.77
CA GLU A 353 -9.33 -2.61 -26.93
C GLU A 353 -9.31 -3.32 -25.58
N ASP A 354 -8.68 -2.73 -24.56
CA ASP A 354 -8.67 -3.27 -23.20
C ASP A 354 -10.09 -3.38 -22.64
N MET A 355 -10.88 -2.31 -22.78
CA MET A 355 -12.27 -2.31 -22.30
C MET A 355 -13.12 -3.32 -23.08
N LYS A 356 -12.96 -3.42 -24.41
CA LYS A 356 -13.61 -4.46 -25.22
C LYS A 356 -13.26 -5.85 -24.72
N GLU A 357 -11.99 -6.14 -24.43
CA GLU A 357 -11.57 -7.45 -23.92
C GLU A 357 -12.16 -7.74 -22.53
N ILE A 358 -12.15 -6.75 -21.62
CA ILE A 358 -12.73 -6.86 -20.26
C ILE A 358 -14.23 -7.19 -20.33
N PHE A 359 -14.96 -6.54 -21.24
CA PHE A 359 -16.42 -6.67 -21.37
C PHE A 359 -16.87 -7.68 -22.44
N ALA A 360 -15.97 -8.27 -23.22
CA ALA A 360 -16.28 -9.28 -24.25
C ALA A 360 -17.05 -10.50 -23.71
N ARG A 361 -17.02 -10.70 -22.39
CA ARG A 361 -17.66 -11.83 -21.68
C ARG A 361 -19.10 -11.56 -21.26
N ILE A 362 -19.59 -10.36 -21.51
CA ILE A 362 -20.95 -9.94 -21.22
C ILE A 362 -21.64 -9.73 -22.55
N GLU A 363 -22.59 -10.61 -22.86
CA GLU A 363 -23.46 -10.42 -24.01
C GLU A 363 -24.31 -9.17 -23.80
N ASP A 364 -24.57 -8.42 -24.87
CA ASP A 364 -25.42 -7.23 -24.79
C ASP A 364 -26.82 -7.63 -24.28
N GLY A 365 -27.21 -7.08 -23.13
CA GLY A 365 -28.46 -7.42 -22.44
C GLY A 365 -28.32 -8.41 -21.27
N SER A 366 -27.14 -9.00 -21.05
CA SER A 366 -26.87 -9.84 -19.87
C SER A 366 -27.07 -9.07 -18.56
N HIS A 367 -27.71 -9.70 -17.57
CA HIS A 367 -27.85 -9.13 -16.23
C HIS A 367 -26.49 -9.07 -15.52
N ILE A 368 -26.05 -7.87 -15.17
CA ILE A 368 -24.88 -7.63 -14.32
C ILE A 368 -25.41 -7.43 -12.88
N PRO A 369 -25.13 -8.35 -11.94
CA PRO A 369 -25.54 -8.16 -10.56
C PRO A 369 -24.96 -6.87 -9.99
N PHE A 370 -25.79 -6.04 -9.36
CA PHE A 370 -25.31 -4.84 -8.69
C PHE A 370 -24.40 -5.22 -7.53
N HIS A 371 -23.31 -4.48 -7.40
CA HIS A 371 -22.30 -4.71 -6.37
C HIS A 371 -21.69 -6.13 -6.43
N ALA A 372 -21.46 -6.66 -7.64
CA ALA A 372 -20.97 -8.02 -7.81
C ALA A 372 -19.57 -8.22 -7.20
N LEU A 373 -18.59 -7.39 -7.54
CA LEU A 373 -17.22 -7.54 -7.03
C LEU A 373 -17.13 -7.21 -5.53
N GLU A 374 -18.02 -6.36 -5.04
CA GLU A 374 -18.10 -5.96 -3.64
C GLU A 374 -18.44 -7.12 -2.70
N VAL A 375 -18.89 -8.26 -3.22
CA VAL A 375 -18.99 -9.50 -2.43
C VAL A 375 -17.63 -9.89 -1.83
N LEU A 376 -16.51 -9.54 -2.48
CA LEU A 376 -15.14 -9.82 -2.03
C LEU A 376 -14.64 -8.87 -0.92
N ILE A 377 -15.49 -7.98 -0.40
CA ILE A 377 -15.14 -7.09 0.70
C ILE A 377 -15.37 -7.81 2.03
N GLU A 378 -14.34 -7.83 2.86
CA GLU A 378 -14.44 -8.38 4.21
C GLU A 378 -14.84 -7.29 5.20
N THR A 379 -15.77 -7.63 6.10
CA THR A 379 -16.14 -6.78 7.24
C THR A 379 -15.84 -7.51 8.54
N ARG A 380 -14.84 -7.05 9.29
CA ARG A 380 -14.49 -7.58 10.62
C ARG A 380 -14.83 -6.55 11.69
N GLY A 381 -16.01 -6.71 12.30
CA GLY A 381 -16.54 -5.74 13.24
C GLY A 381 -16.72 -4.36 12.59
N LYS A 382 -16.00 -3.34 13.07
CA LYS A 382 -16.02 -1.99 12.50
C LYS A 382 -15.01 -1.76 11.36
N THR A 383 -14.17 -2.75 11.06
CA THR A 383 -13.09 -2.62 10.08
C THR A 383 -13.52 -3.21 8.74
N THR A 384 -13.40 -2.43 7.67
CA THR A 384 -13.59 -2.89 6.28
C THR A 384 -12.22 -3.21 5.68
N ILE A 385 -12.08 -4.40 5.11
CA ILE A 385 -10.84 -4.88 4.48
C ILE A 385 -11.10 -5.06 2.98
N TRP A 386 -10.45 -4.22 2.17
CA TRP A 386 -10.62 -4.18 0.72
C TRP A 386 -9.61 -5.05 -0.06
N THR A 387 -8.74 -5.81 0.60
CA THR A 387 -7.60 -6.50 -0.03
C THR A 387 -8.02 -7.40 -1.19
N HIS A 388 -9.00 -8.28 -0.97
CA HIS A 388 -9.48 -9.22 -1.99
C HIS A 388 -10.25 -8.50 -3.11
N TYR A 389 -11.10 -7.54 -2.74
CA TYR A 389 -11.81 -6.68 -3.67
C TYR A 389 -10.87 -5.90 -4.61
N LEU A 390 -9.87 -5.19 -4.07
CA LEU A 390 -8.90 -4.44 -4.86
C LEU A 390 -7.99 -5.34 -5.70
N SER A 391 -7.60 -6.51 -5.18
CA SER A 391 -6.87 -7.50 -5.96
C SER A 391 -7.67 -7.99 -7.16
N ALA A 392 -8.97 -8.25 -6.98
CA ALA A 392 -9.87 -8.63 -8.06
C ALA A 392 -10.05 -7.51 -9.09
N VAL A 393 -10.25 -6.27 -8.65
CA VAL A 393 -10.35 -5.12 -9.56
C VAL A 393 -9.04 -4.90 -10.33
N ARG A 394 -7.87 -4.99 -9.68
CA ARG A 394 -6.56 -4.93 -10.36
C ARG A 394 -6.42 -6.01 -11.40
N SER A 395 -6.77 -7.24 -11.05
CA SER A 395 -6.67 -8.38 -11.95
C SER A 395 -7.59 -8.20 -13.15
N LEU A 396 -8.81 -7.70 -12.94
CA LEU A 396 -9.75 -7.36 -14.00
C LEU A 396 -9.18 -6.30 -14.94
N LEU A 397 -8.73 -5.15 -14.40
CA LEU A 397 -8.20 -4.04 -15.18
C LEU A 397 -6.91 -4.41 -15.93
N ALA A 398 -6.04 -5.21 -15.30
CA ALA A 398 -4.81 -5.72 -15.89
C ALA A 398 -5.03 -6.99 -16.76
N LYS A 399 -6.27 -7.45 -16.92
CA LYS A 399 -6.66 -8.61 -17.75
C LYS A 399 -5.99 -9.93 -17.31
N LYS A 400 -5.57 -10.00 -16.04
CA LYS A 400 -4.93 -11.16 -15.41
C LYS A 400 -5.99 -12.16 -14.93
N LYS A 401 -5.68 -13.45 -15.06
CA LYS A 401 -6.55 -14.53 -14.57
C LYS A 401 -6.49 -14.59 -13.04
N ILE A 402 -7.62 -14.90 -12.42
CA ILE A 402 -7.66 -15.33 -11.01
C ILE A 402 -7.97 -16.83 -10.97
N ASP A 403 -7.28 -17.54 -10.08
CA ASP A 403 -7.55 -18.94 -9.79
C ASP A 403 -8.97 -19.13 -9.23
N LYS A 404 -9.72 -20.05 -9.82
CA LYS A 404 -11.07 -20.42 -9.39
C LYS A 404 -11.06 -21.00 -7.96
N HIS A 405 -10.09 -21.83 -7.61
CA HIS A 405 -10.00 -22.41 -6.26
C HIS A 405 -9.78 -21.32 -5.21
N TYR A 406 -8.99 -20.30 -5.54
CA TYR A 406 -8.82 -19.14 -4.69
C TYR A 406 -10.17 -18.43 -4.45
N LEU A 407 -10.92 -18.09 -5.50
CA LEU A 407 -12.22 -17.41 -5.35
C LEU A 407 -13.22 -18.27 -4.56
N LEU A 408 -13.32 -19.57 -4.87
CA LEU A 408 -14.20 -20.49 -4.15
C LEU A 408 -13.85 -20.59 -2.67
N SER A 409 -12.56 -20.69 -2.33
CA SER A 409 -12.13 -20.71 -0.93
C SER A 409 -12.58 -19.44 -0.17
N ARG A 410 -12.55 -18.29 -0.86
CA ARG A 410 -13.00 -17.02 -0.30
C ARG A 410 -14.52 -16.97 -0.11
N PHE A 411 -15.28 -17.43 -1.08
CA PHE A 411 -16.74 -17.50 -0.96
C PHE A 411 -17.17 -18.49 0.12
N VAL A 412 -16.49 -19.62 0.28
CA VAL A 412 -16.76 -20.59 1.36
C VAL A 412 -16.54 -19.97 2.74
N LEU A 413 -15.48 -19.17 2.93
CA LEU A 413 -15.26 -18.47 4.19
C LEU A 413 -16.41 -17.50 4.52
N GLN A 414 -16.80 -16.66 3.56
CA GLN A 414 -17.89 -15.70 3.75
C GLN A 414 -19.24 -16.39 3.95
N LEU A 415 -19.45 -17.51 3.25
CA LEU A 415 -20.61 -18.36 3.45
C LEU A 415 -20.67 -18.85 4.89
N ARG A 416 -19.57 -19.42 5.42
CA ARG A 416 -19.53 -19.95 6.80
C ARG A 416 -19.81 -18.88 7.85
N GLU A 417 -19.32 -17.65 7.64
CA GLU A 417 -19.57 -16.53 8.55
C GLU A 417 -21.06 -16.14 8.62
N ASN A 418 -21.80 -16.29 7.51
CA ASN A 418 -23.20 -15.86 7.42
C ASN A 418 -24.21 -17.02 7.49
N MET A 419 -23.75 -18.27 7.34
CA MET A 419 -24.58 -19.45 7.15
C MET A 419 -25.62 -19.64 8.27
N PHE A 420 -25.20 -19.62 9.53
CA PHE A 420 -26.12 -19.82 10.65
C PHE A 420 -27.20 -18.72 10.70
N ASN A 421 -26.83 -17.48 10.41
CA ASN A 421 -27.79 -16.37 10.32
C ASN A 421 -28.79 -16.57 9.18
N TRP A 422 -28.32 -17.04 8.02
CA TRP A 422 -29.19 -17.32 6.86
C TRP A 422 -30.15 -18.48 7.11
N LEU A 423 -29.69 -19.52 7.82
CA LEU A 423 -30.52 -20.65 8.21
C LEU A 423 -31.56 -20.27 9.28
N ASP A 424 -31.17 -19.50 10.29
CA ASP A 424 -32.06 -19.15 11.41
C ASP A 424 -33.13 -18.11 11.02
N LYS A 425 -32.77 -17.11 10.21
CA LYS A 425 -33.69 -16.00 9.88
C LYS A 425 -34.67 -16.32 8.74
N LYS A 426 -34.55 -17.49 8.10
CA LYS A 426 -35.27 -17.86 6.85
C LYS A 426 -35.18 -16.78 5.75
N VAL A 427 -34.13 -15.96 5.76
CA VAL A 427 -33.90 -14.88 4.78
C VAL A 427 -33.37 -15.52 3.50
N ARG A 428 -34.22 -15.64 2.48
CA ARG A 428 -33.85 -16.28 1.20
C ARG A 428 -33.15 -15.35 0.22
N GLU A 429 -33.37 -14.04 0.32
CA GLU A 429 -32.85 -13.09 -0.67
C GLU A 429 -31.34 -12.86 -0.56
N GLU A 430 -30.81 -12.77 0.66
CA GLU A 430 -29.38 -12.55 0.89
C GLU A 430 -28.50 -13.69 0.34
N PRO A 431 -28.75 -14.98 0.63
CA PRO A 431 -28.00 -16.09 0.03
C PRO A 431 -28.09 -16.09 -1.49
N MET A 432 -29.29 -15.86 -2.05
CA MET A 432 -29.49 -15.81 -3.50
C MET A 432 -28.66 -14.71 -4.17
N GLN A 433 -28.63 -13.51 -3.58
CA GLN A 433 -27.80 -12.43 -4.07
C GLN A 433 -26.31 -12.75 -3.94
N PHE A 434 -25.91 -13.39 -2.84
CA PHE A 434 -24.52 -13.83 -2.63
C PHE A 434 -24.06 -14.79 -3.73
N PHE A 435 -24.81 -15.87 -4.00
CA PHE A 435 -24.44 -16.83 -5.04
C PHE A 435 -24.48 -16.22 -6.44
N SER A 436 -25.47 -15.39 -6.75
CA SER A 436 -25.55 -14.67 -8.02
C SER A 436 -24.32 -13.78 -8.28
N LYS A 437 -23.89 -13.02 -7.27
CA LYS A 437 -22.69 -12.17 -7.35
C LYS A 437 -21.40 -12.98 -7.43
N SER A 438 -21.31 -14.07 -6.66
CA SER A 438 -20.15 -14.96 -6.63
C SER A 438 -19.95 -15.68 -7.96
N ASP A 439 -21.02 -16.22 -8.54
CA ASP A 439 -21.01 -16.84 -9.88
C ASP A 439 -20.59 -15.83 -10.95
N PHE A 440 -21.10 -14.60 -10.86
CA PHE A 440 -20.69 -13.53 -11.75
C PHE A 440 -19.18 -13.23 -11.63
N CYS A 441 -18.64 -13.17 -10.41
CA CYS A 441 -17.21 -12.98 -10.17
C CYS A 441 -16.38 -14.10 -10.82
N ILE A 442 -16.79 -15.37 -10.65
CA ILE A 442 -16.12 -16.51 -11.28
C ILE A 442 -16.15 -16.36 -12.80
N LYS A 443 -17.30 -16.02 -13.38
CA LYS A 443 -17.47 -15.83 -14.83
C LYS A 443 -16.55 -14.75 -15.39
N VAL A 444 -16.45 -13.59 -14.73
CA VAL A 444 -15.70 -12.45 -15.27
C VAL A 444 -14.21 -12.49 -14.95
N LEU A 445 -13.79 -13.12 -13.84
CA LEU A 445 -12.39 -13.11 -13.37
C LEU A 445 -11.59 -14.39 -13.75
N CYS A 446 -12.25 -15.54 -13.97
CA CYS A 446 -11.59 -16.78 -14.34
C CYS A 446 -11.66 -17.00 -15.87
N LYS A 447 -10.54 -17.34 -16.54
CA LYS A 447 -10.56 -17.55 -18.02
C LYS A 447 -10.91 -18.98 -18.45
N ASP A 448 -10.85 -19.97 -17.55
CA ASP A 448 -10.93 -21.40 -17.90
C ASP A 448 -12.31 -22.03 -17.58
N VAL A 449 -13.36 -21.22 -17.64
CA VAL A 449 -14.74 -21.64 -17.34
C VAL A 449 -15.49 -21.87 -18.66
N GLN A 450 -16.01 -23.09 -18.86
CA GLN A 450 -16.89 -23.39 -20.00
C GLN A 450 -18.21 -22.61 -19.88
N ARG A 451 -18.72 -22.12 -21.02
CA ARG A 451 -19.87 -21.20 -21.07
C ARG A 451 -21.18 -21.99 -21.09
N ASN A 452 -22.16 -21.52 -20.34
CA ASN A 452 -23.57 -21.89 -20.54
C ASN A 452 -24.33 -20.62 -20.96
N GLU A 453 -24.95 -20.65 -22.14
CA GLU A 453 -25.65 -19.54 -22.80
C GLU A 453 -26.53 -18.75 -21.80
N GLY A 454 -26.02 -17.61 -21.34
CA GLY A 454 -26.73 -16.70 -20.43
C GLY A 454 -26.94 -17.13 -18.97
N LYS A 455 -26.51 -18.32 -18.51
CA LYS A 455 -26.86 -18.86 -17.16
C LYS A 455 -25.74 -18.95 -16.12
N GLY A 456 -24.56 -18.40 -16.41
CA GLY A 456 -23.46 -18.29 -15.44
C GLY A 456 -22.34 -19.32 -15.67
N TYR A 457 -21.60 -19.61 -14.60
CA TYR A 457 -20.51 -20.59 -14.56
C TYR A 457 -21.05 -22.02 -14.76
N LEU A 458 -20.51 -22.79 -15.72
CA LEU A 458 -20.85 -24.21 -15.90
C LEU A 458 -20.13 -25.03 -14.82
N MET A 459 -20.91 -25.71 -13.97
CA MET A 459 -20.39 -26.64 -12.97
C MET A 459 -19.77 -27.85 -13.66
N ASP A 460 -18.70 -28.38 -13.08
CA ASP A 460 -18.23 -29.72 -13.42
C ASP A 460 -19.15 -30.80 -12.78
N ASP A 461 -18.97 -32.06 -13.18
CA ASP A 461 -19.82 -33.16 -12.71
C ASP A 461 -19.81 -33.31 -11.17
N ASN A 462 -18.67 -33.06 -10.51
CA ASN A 462 -18.52 -33.15 -9.06
C ASN A 462 -19.22 -31.99 -8.35
N GLU A 463 -19.15 -30.79 -8.92
CA GLU A 463 -19.84 -29.60 -8.43
C GLU A 463 -21.37 -29.72 -8.63
N GLU A 464 -21.81 -30.26 -9.77
CA GLU A 464 -23.22 -30.53 -10.04
C GLU A 464 -23.77 -31.59 -9.09
N TYR A 465 -22.98 -32.63 -8.78
CA TYR A 465 -23.32 -33.61 -7.74
C TYR A 465 -23.61 -32.92 -6.40
N ALA A 466 -22.69 -32.08 -5.92
CA ALA A 466 -22.85 -31.38 -4.66
C ALA A 466 -24.06 -30.43 -4.66
N HIS A 467 -24.27 -29.71 -5.77
CA HIS A 467 -25.43 -28.85 -5.95
C HIS A 467 -26.76 -29.62 -5.86
N LYS A 468 -26.90 -30.74 -6.58
CA LYS A 468 -28.09 -31.60 -6.54
C LYS A 468 -28.36 -32.16 -5.14
N VAL A 469 -27.32 -32.58 -4.42
CA VAL A 469 -27.46 -33.03 -3.03
C VAL A 469 -27.98 -31.90 -2.13
N GLY A 470 -27.49 -30.67 -2.32
CA GLY A 470 -27.98 -29.48 -1.62
C GLY A 470 -29.46 -29.18 -1.89
N VAL A 471 -29.87 -29.28 -3.15
CA VAL A 471 -31.27 -29.13 -3.59
C VAL A 471 -32.18 -30.14 -2.89
N ILE A 472 -31.76 -31.41 -2.86
CA ILE A 472 -32.51 -32.49 -2.19
C ILE A 472 -32.61 -32.22 -0.69
N ALA A 473 -31.52 -31.78 -0.05
CA ALA A 473 -31.51 -31.45 1.36
C ALA A 473 -32.49 -30.32 1.71
N ALA A 474 -32.61 -29.29 0.86
CA ALA A 474 -33.55 -28.19 1.08
C ALA A 474 -35.01 -28.65 1.07
N GLU A 475 -35.41 -29.41 0.05
CA GLU A 475 -36.80 -29.88 -0.05
C GLU A 475 -37.10 -30.91 1.06
N TYR A 476 -36.12 -31.73 1.44
CA TYR A 476 -36.28 -32.68 2.56
C TYR A 476 -36.51 -31.98 3.90
N ILE A 477 -35.71 -30.94 4.20
CA ILE A 477 -35.86 -30.17 5.44
C ILE A 477 -37.22 -29.46 5.46
N LYS A 478 -37.61 -28.86 4.34
CA LYS A 478 -38.94 -28.24 4.19
C LYS A 478 -40.06 -29.26 4.35
N PHE A 479 -39.93 -30.47 3.79
CA PHE A 479 -40.87 -31.56 3.99
C PHE A 479 -41.01 -31.90 5.47
N LYS A 480 -39.89 -32.10 6.19
CA LYS A 480 -39.87 -32.43 7.62
C LYS A 480 -40.45 -31.32 8.50
N GLU A 481 -40.15 -30.05 8.20
CA GLU A 481 -40.78 -28.90 8.86
C GLU A 481 -42.30 -28.88 8.65
N ASN A 482 -42.77 -29.14 7.43
CA ASN A 482 -44.20 -29.14 7.07
C ASN A 482 -45.01 -30.29 7.69
N VAL A 483 -44.35 -31.36 8.14
CA VAL A 483 -44.99 -32.48 8.85
C VAL A 483 -44.70 -32.44 10.35
N GLU A 484 -44.15 -31.33 10.85
CA GLU A 484 -43.82 -31.11 12.27
C GLU A 484 -42.82 -32.12 12.86
N GLU A 485 -42.01 -32.77 12.02
CA GLU A 485 -40.98 -33.74 12.41
C GLU A 485 -39.59 -33.07 12.47
N SER A 486 -39.50 -31.93 13.17
CA SER A 486 -38.22 -31.24 13.35
C SER A 486 -37.39 -31.87 14.47
N SER A 487 -36.17 -32.30 14.17
CA SER A 487 -35.20 -32.79 15.16
C SER A 487 -33.88 -32.05 15.02
N ASN A 488 -33.04 -32.07 16.06
CA ASN A 488 -31.67 -31.54 15.96
C ASN A 488 -30.86 -32.28 14.88
N SER A 489 -31.12 -33.58 14.69
CA SER A 489 -30.51 -34.39 13.64
C SER A 489 -30.88 -33.97 12.21
N LEU A 490 -31.98 -33.23 12.03
CA LEU A 490 -32.36 -32.64 10.75
C LEU A 490 -31.42 -31.48 10.37
N ARG A 491 -31.00 -30.70 11.38
CA ARG A 491 -30.07 -29.58 11.21
C ARG A 491 -28.62 -30.01 11.08
N ASP A 492 -28.26 -31.19 11.60
CA ASP A 492 -26.90 -31.75 11.47
C ASP A 492 -26.47 -31.93 10.01
N ILE A 493 -27.43 -32.18 9.10
CA ILE A 493 -27.20 -32.24 7.64
C ILE A 493 -26.61 -30.94 7.08
N LEU A 494 -26.85 -29.81 7.76
CA LEU A 494 -26.40 -28.47 7.38
C LEU A 494 -25.22 -27.97 8.23
N ALA A 495 -24.71 -28.76 9.17
CA ALA A 495 -23.76 -28.31 10.17
C ALA A 495 -22.30 -28.74 9.90
N TYR A 496 -22.02 -29.41 8.78
CA TYR A 496 -20.66 -29.82 8.46
C TYR A 496 -19.75 -28.62 8.19
N SER A 497 -18.54 -28.67 8.74
CA SER A 497 -17.50 -27.69 8.45
C SER A 497 -17.08 -27.73 6.99
N ARG A 498 -17.15 -28.89 6.33
CA ARG A 498 -16.77 -29.13 4.95
C ARG A 498 -17.69 -30.18 4.32
N TYR A 499 -18.07 -29.98 3.05
CA TYR A 499 -18.76 -30.99 2.25
C TYR A 499 -17.80 -31.60 1.23
N ASP A 500 -17.18 -32.69 1.62
CA ASP A 500 -16.45 -33.58 0.71
C ASP A 500 -17.37 -34.73 0.24
N ARG A 501 -16.82 -35.67 -0.54
CA ARG A 501 -17.58 -36.81 -1.05
C ARG A 501 -18.27 -37.62 0.06
N GLU A 502 -17.56 -37.90 1.15
CA GLU A 502 -18.08 -38.72 2.25
C GLU A 502 -19.21 -38.02 2.98
N LYS A 503 -19.07 -36.71 3.23
CA LYS A 503 -20.13 -35.93 3.87
C LYS A 503 -21.37 -35.84 3.00
N LEU A 504 -21.22 -35.62 1.68
CA LEU A 504 -22.35 -35.58 0.76
C LEU A 504 -23.07 -36.94 0.67
N ARG A 505 -22.32 -38.05 0.66
CA ARG A 505 -22.89 -39.42 0.78
C ARG A 505 -23.70 -39.58 2.05
N PHE A 506 -23.12 -39.16 3.19
CA PHE A 506 -23.78 -39.27 4.49
C PHE A 506 -25.08 -38.47 4.55
N VAL A 507 -25.10 -37.27 3.96
CA VAL A 507 -26.32 -36.46 3.82
C VAL A 507 -27.41 -37.25 3.08
N MET A 508 -27.10 -37.81 1.91
CA MET A 508 -28.08 -38.59 1.13
C MET A 508 -28.57 -39.83 1.89
N GLN A 509 -27.68 -40.55 2.57
CA GLN A 509 -28.06 -41.69 3.41
C GLN A 509 -29.01 -41.29 4.55
N ARG A 510 -28.72 -40.17 5.22
CA ARG A 510 -29.57 -39.62 6.29
C ARG A 510 -30.95 -39.22 5.78
N ILE A 511 -31.03 -38.62 4.60
CA ILE A 511 -32.30 -38.26 3.95
C ILE A 511 -33.12 -39.52 3.65
N GLY A 512 -32.50 -40.54 3.06
CA GLY A 512 -33.17 -41.81 2.75
C GLY A 512 -33.72 -42.52 4.00
N LEU A 513 -32.88 -42.66 5.04
CA LEU A 513 -33.30 -43.25 6.31
C LEU A 513 -34.41 -42.42 6.98
N GLY A 514 -34.25 -41.11 7.04
CA GLY A 514 -35.23 -40.23 7.69
C GLY A 514 -36.58 -40.15 6.96
N LEU A 515 -36.60 -40.35 5.64
CA LEU A 515 -37.83 -40.48 4.87
C LEU A 515 -38.54 -41.81 5.18
N SER A 516 -37.81 -42.92 5.22
CA SER A 516 -38.35 -44.26 5.54
C SER A 516 -38.95 -44.35 6.96
N LEU A 517 -38.46 -43.51 7.88
CA LEU A 517 -38.91 -43.46 9.28
C LEU A 517 -39.94 -42.35 9.54
N SER A 518 -40.36 -41.60 8.51
CA SER A 518 -41.35 -40.53 8.67
C SER A 518 -42.75 -41.08 8.93
N LYS A 519 -43.49 -40.43 9.82
CA LYS A 519 -44.91 -40.71 10.10
C LYS A 519 -45.85 -39.85 9.24
N ALA A 520 -45.31 -39.15 8.25
CA ALA A 520 -46.09 -38.35 7.33
C ALA A 520 -47.06 -39.21 6.49
N PRO A 521 -48.16 -38.64 5.98
CA PRO A 521 -49.03 -39.28 5.01
C PRO A 521 -48.26 -39.87 3.81
N GLU A 522 -48.65 -41.07 3.37
CA GLU A 522 -47.95 -41.84 2.32
C GLU A 522 -47.86 -41.08 0.98
N ASP A 523 -48.87 -40.26 0.67
CA ASP A 523 -48.89 -39.41 -0.52
C ASP A 523 -47.79 -38.33 -0.50
N LYS A 524 -47.50 -37.75 0.67
CA LYS A 524 -46.42 -36.77 0.84
C LYS A 524 -45.05 -37.44 0.75
N ILE A 525 -44.91 -38.64 1.30
CA ILE A 525 -43.68 -39.43 1.20
C ILE A 525 -43.40 -39.79 -0.26
N LYS A 526 -44.38 -40.30 -1.00
CA LYS A 526 -44.23 -40.63 -2.44
C LYS A 526 -43.86 -39.42 -3.30
N LYS A 527 -44.43 -38.25 -3.01
CA LYS A 527 -44.05 -36.99 -3.68
C LYS A 527 -42.57 -36.66 -3.42
N MET A 528 -42.10 -36.81 -2.19
CA MET A 528 -40.69 -36.59 -1.83
C MET A 528 -39.76 -37.62 -2.48
N GLU A 529 -40.13 -38.90 -2.53
CA GLU A 529 -39.34 -39.93 -3.22
C GLU A 529 -39.22 -39.65 -4.72
N SER A 530 -40.32 -39.27 -5.37
CA SER A 530 -40.33 -38.89 -6.78
C SER A 530 -39.42 -37.70 -7.04
N PHE A 531 -39.42 -36.72 -6.15
CA PHE A 531 -38.54 -35.56 -6.21
C PHE A 531 -37.06 -35.97 -6.11
N ILE A 532 -36.71 -36.81 -5.13
CA ILE A 532 -35.35 -37.29 -4.91
C ILE A 532 -34.86 -38.02 -6.15
N ARG A 533 -35.65 -38.96 -6.69
CA ARG A 533 -35.30 -39.71 -7.90
C ARG A 533 -35.07 -38.81 -9.10
N SER A 534 -35.88 -37.75 -9.24
CA SER A 534 -35.77 -36.80 -10.36
C SER A 534 -34.55 -35.88 -10.26
N ASN A 535 -34.02 -35.66 -9.05
CA ASN A 535 -32.88 -34.77 -8.80
C ASN A 535 -31.62 -35.53 -8.38
N GLN A 536 -31.66 -36.85 -8.37
CA GLN A 536 -30.53 -37.66 -7.94
C GLN A 536 -29.35 -37.46 -8.89
N PRO A 537 -28.13 -37.25 -8.38
CA PRO A 537 -26.96 -37.18 -9.24
C PRO A 537 -26.77 -38.46 -10.05
N SER A 538 -26.38 -38.31 -11.32
CA SER A 538 -26.20 -39.43 -12.27
C SER A 538 -24.89 -40.19 -12.08
N ALA A 539 -23.87 -39.52 -11.55
CA ALA A 539 -22.55 -40.08 -11.29
C ALA A 539 -22.03 -39.55 -9.96
N GLU A 540 -21.12 -40.30 -9.33
CA GLU A 540 -20.55 -39.96 -8.04
C GLU A 540 -19.24 -39.16 -8.19
N ILE A 541 -18.85 -38.44 -7.13
CA ILE A 541 -17.59 -37.70 -7.10
C ILE A 541 -16.39 -38.65 -7.31
N SER A 542 -15.58 -38.33 -8.31
CA SER A 542 -14.35 -39.05 -8.68
C SER A 542 -13.37 -39.18 -7.49
N ASP A 543 -12.61 -40.28 -7.43
CA ASP A 543 -11.63 -40.51 -6.37
C ASP A 543 -10.58 -39.39 -6.24
N ASP A 544 -10.09 -38.88 -7.37
CA ASP A 544 -9.07 -37.82 -7.41
C ASP A 544 -9.53 -36.49 -6.78
N SER A 545 -10.85 -36.29 -6.68
CA SER A 545 -11.45 -35.09 -6.11
C SER A 545 -12.25 -35.36 -4.84
N ALA A 546 -12.14 -36.57 -4.27
CA ALA A 546 -12.94 -37.00 -3.13
C ALA A 546 -12.81 -36.08 -1.91
N TYR A 547 -11.63 -35.49 -1.73
CA TYR A 547 -11.29 -34.61 -0.62
C TYR A 547 -11.42 -33.13 -0.96
N ASN A 548 -12.07 -32.73 -2.05
CA ASN A 548 -12.30 -31.31 -2.35
C ASN A 548 -13.42 -30.72 -1.49
N ASP A 549 -13.41 -29.40 -1.31
CA ASP A 549 -14.46 -28.70 -0.55
C ASP A 549 -15.57 -28.22 -1.48
N TYR A 550 -16.69 -28.93 -1.47
CA TYR A 550 -17.87 -28.61 -2.28
C TYR A 550 -18.93 -27.82 -1.52
N SER A 551 -18.60 -27.25 -0.36
CA SER A 551 -19.55 -26.51 0.48
C SER A 551 -20.26 -25.40 -0.30
N TYR A 552 -19.53 -24.65 -1.13
CA TYR A 552 -20.13 -23.59 -1.96
C TYR A 552 -21.28 -24.11 -2.82
N PHE A 553 -21.07 -25.23 -3.51
CA PHE A 553 -22.06 -25.81 -4.43
C PHE A 553 -23.22 -26.47 -3.69
N PHE A 554 -22.94 -27.18 -2.59
CA PHE A 554 -23.98 -27.73 -1.72
C PHE A 554 -24.94 -26.64 -1.24
N TYR A 555 -24.43 -25.57 -0.64
CA TYR A 555 -25.29 -24.49 -0.15
C TYR A 555 -25.93 -23.67 -1.28
N LYS A 556 -25.25 -23.52 -2.43
CA LYS A 556 -25.87 -22.93 -3.62
C LYS A 556 -27.12 -23.70 -4.04
N GLY A 557 -27.05 -25.03 -4.02
CA GLY A 557 -28.20 -25.91 -4.25
C GLY A 557 -29.27 -25.74 -3.18
N TYR A 558 -28.88 -25.74 -1.92
CA TYR A 558 -29.80 -25.60 -0.78
C TYR A 558 -30.64 -24.29 -0.83
N PHE A 559 -30.02 -23.19 -1.23
CA PHE A 559 -30.69 -21.89 -1.34
C PHE A 559 -31.27 -21.59 -2.74
N SER A 560 -31.25 -22.55 -3.67
CA SER A 560 -31.79 -22.36 -5.01
C SER A 560 -33.33 -22.22 -4.98
N LYS A 561 -33.89 -21.34 -5.83
CA LYS A 561 -35.29 -20.90 -5.70
C LYS A 561 -36.33 -21.87 -6.29
N ASP A 562 -35.93 -22.90 -7.01
CA ASP A 562 -36.87 -23.72 -7.79
C ASP A 562 -36.53 -25.21 -7.73
N VAL A 563 -37.29 -25.95 -6.93
CA VAL A 563 -37.78 -27.26 -7.39
C VAL A 563 -39.25 -27.49 -6.99
N GLY A 564 -40.00 -26.44 -6.60
CA GLY A 564 -41.38 -26.57 -6.12
C GLY A 564 -42.46 -25.83 -6.91
N MET A 565 -42.13 -24.92 -7.85
CA MET A 565 -43.13 -24.13 -8.56
C MET A 565 -42.77 -23.91 -10.04
N LYS A 566 -42.75 -25.00 -10.82
CA LYS A 566 -42.99 -24.94 -12.27
C LYS A 566 -43.89 -26.09 -12.70
N LYS A 567 -45.19 -25.90 -12.51
CA LYS A 567 -46.31 -26.29 -13.40
C LYS A 567 -47.63 -26.08 -12.67
N GLU A 568 -48.13 -24.86 -12.67
CA GLU A 568 -49.55 -24.53 -12.49
C GLU A 568 -49.77 -23.09 -13.00
N ALA A 569 -49.46 -22.89 -14.28
CA ALA A 569 -49.83 -21.70 -15.04
C ALA A 569 -49.86 -22.10 -16.52
N GLN A 570 -50.73 -23.05 -16.84
CA GLN A 570 -51.26 -23.32 -18.17
C GLN A 570 -52.48 -24.24 -18.01
N THR A 571 -53.59 -23.61 -17.64
CA THR A 571 -54.96 -23.95 -18.06
C THR A 571 -55.75 -22.67 -18.06
#